data_AF-A0AA91RKS8-F1
#
_entry.id   AF-A0AA91RKS8-F1
#
_cell.length_a   1.000
_cell.length_b   1.000
_cell.length_c   1.000
_cell.angle_alpha   90.00
_cell.angle_beta   90.00
_cell.angle_gamma   90.00
#
_symmetry.space_group_name_H-M   'P 1'
#
loop_
_entity.id
_entity.type
_entity.pdbx_description
1 polymer ?
#
loop_
_entity_poly.entity_id
_entity_poly.type
_entity_poly.pdbx_seq_one_letter_code
_entity_poly.pdbx_strand_id
1 'polypeptide(L)'
;MALLAVAVAGCESEAPPKSGRISKNYEGRFSNTISYESFGATSALDCADGKSLNVVGSNNKLTVRGRCEEVTISGADNRITIERVDKVLRLTGLNNSVTYRGGEPKVDNHGSRNTVTDKR
;
A
#
# COMPACT_ATOMS: atom_id res chain seq x y z
N MET A 1 -67.87 16.63 -19.97
CA MET A 1 -67.61 15.83 -18.75
C MET A 1 -66.79 14.62 -19.16
N ALA A 2 -65.61 14.50 -18.52
CA ALA A 2 -64.72 13.33 -18.42
C ALA A 2 -64.37 12.52 -19.70
N LEU A 3 -63.20 12.81 -20.27
CA LEU A 3 -62.40 11.86 -21.03
C LEU A 3 -61.57 11.02 -20.05
N LEU A 4 -61.80 9.72 -20.01
CA LEU A 4 -60.91 8.73 -19.42
C LEU A 4 -59.97 8.20 -20.51
N ALA A 5 -58.66 8.43 -20.34
CA ALA A 5 -57.61 7.65 -20.98
C ALA A 5 -56.46 7.53 -19.98
N VAL A 6 -56.30 6.34 -19.42
CA VAL A 6 -55.17 5.98 -18.54
C VAL A 6 -53.99 5.69 -19.44
N ALA A 7 -53.02 6.59 -19.48
CA ALA A 7 -51.72 6.33 -20.09
C ALA A 7 -50.85 5.56 -19.08
N VAL A 8 -50.44 4.36 -19.48
CA VAL A 8 -49.44 3.55 -18.77
C VAL A 8 -48.09 4.22 -18.97
N ALA A 9 -47.57 4.89 -17.94
CA ALA A 9 -46.19 5.37 -17.95
C ALA A 9 -45.28 4.14 -17.87
N GLY A 10 -44.61 3.83 -18.98
CA GLY A 10 -43.56 2.83 -19.01
C GLY A 10 -42.41 3.23 -18.09
N CYS A 11 -41.84 2.25 -17.40
CA CYS A 11 -40.52 2.39 -16.81
C CYS A 11 -39.51 2.55 -17.95
N GLU A 12 -39.14 3.78 -18.28
CA GLU A 12 -37.96 4.02 -19.09
C GLU A 12 -36.73 3.67 -18.23
N SER A 13 -36.10 2.55 -18.60
CA SER A 13 -34.81 2.13 -18.09
C SER A 13 -33.78 3.22 -18.39
N GLU A 14 -33.42 3.99 -17.38
CA GLU A 14 -32.38 4.99 -17.49
C GLU A 14 -31.06 4.30 -17.89
N ALA A 15 -30.55 4.66 -19.07
CA ALA A 15 -29.33 4.08 -19.61
C ALA A 15 -28.13 4.38 -18.66
N PRO A 16 -27.19 3.43 -18.49
CA PRO A 16 -25.98 3.70 -17.73
C PRO A 16 -25.25 4.90 -18.35
N PRO A 17 -24.71 5.85 -17.55
CA PRO A 17 -24.05 7.01 -18.09
C PRO A 17 -22.91 6.60 -19.01
N LYS A 18 -22.98 7.12 -20.24
CA LYS A 18 -22.03 6.88 -21.32
C LYS A 18 -20.61 7.15 -20.83
N SER A 19 -19.74 6.18 -21.09
CA SER A 19 -18.29 6.21 -20.88
C SER A 19 -17.69 7.53 -21.37
N GLY A 20 -17.54 8.47 -20.43
CA GLY A 20 -16.87 9.74 -20.66
C GLY A 20 -15.36 9.50 -20.55
N ARG A 21 -14.62 9.76 -21.64
CA ARG A 21 -13.16 9.88 -21.54
C ARG A 21 -12.87 11.00 -20.53
N ILE A 22 -12.43 10.64 -19.34
CA ILE A 22 -12.02 11.62 -18.34
C ILE A 22 -10.64 12.14 -18.75
N SER A 23 -10.63 13.21 -19.55
CA SER A 23 -9.56 14.20 -19.52
C SER A 23 -10.03 15.35 -18.62
N LYS A 24 -9.94 15.16 -17.30
CA LYS A 24 -10.04 16.25 -16.32
C LYS A 24 -9.01 16.02 -15.24
N ASN A 25 -8.06 16.95 -15.19
CA ASN A 25 -6.91 17.06 -14.29
C ASN A 25 -7.21 16.54 -12.87
N TYR A 26 -6.65 15.38 -12.52
CA TYR A 26 -6.67 14.83 -11.16
C TYR A 26 -5.46 15.39 -10.38
N GLU A 27 -5.52 16.67 -10.04
CA GLU A 27 -4.62 17.25 -9.03
C GLU A 27 -5.08 16.74 -7.66
N GLY A 28 -4.62 15.55 -7.23
CA GLY A 28 -5.20 14.90 -6.05
C GLY A 28 -4.59 13.56 -5.65
N ARG A 29 -3.27 13.54 -5.41
CA ARG A 29 -2.53 12.58 -4.55
C ARG A 29 -2.99 11.12 -4.61
N PHE A 30 -2.48 10.36 -5.58
CA PHE A 30 -2.25 8.94 -5.31
C PHE A 30 -1.33 8.88 -4.09
N SER A 31 -1.77 8.25 -2.98
CA SER A 31 -0.85 7.98 -1.88
C SER A 31 0.31 7.18 -2.47
N ASN A 32 1.48 7.80 -2.57
CA ASN A 32 2.68 7.12 -3.02
C ASN A 32 3.25 6.23 -1.92
N THR A 33 2.50 6.05 -0.83
CA THR A 33 2.83 5.24 0.33
C THR A 33 1.73 4.22 0.56
N ILE A 34 2.11 2.95 0.61
CA ILE A 34 1.31 1.84 1.10
C ILE A 34 1.50 1.76 2.61
N SER A 35 0.41 1.68 3.38
CA SER A 35 0.47 1.43 4.83
C SER A 35 0.07 -0.01 5.12
N TYR A 36 0.94 -0.75 5.82
CA TYR A 36 0.62 -2.04 6.41
C TYR A 36 0.48 -1.86 7.92
N GLU A 37 -0.72 -2.15 8.43
CA GLU A 37 -1.07 -1.99 9.84
C GLU A 37 -1.66 -3.31 10.34
N SER A 38 -0.93 -4.02 11.20
CA SER A 38 -1.40 -5.30 11.73
C SER A 38 -0.72 -5.70 13.03
N PHE A 39 -1.25 -6.71 13.71
CA PHE A 39 -0.69 -7.25 14.95
C PHE A 39 -0.74 -8.78 14.93
N GLY A 40 0.42 -9.42 15.06
CA GLY A 40 0.53 -10.89 15.09
C GLY A 40 0.20 -11.59 13.76
N ALA A 41 0.16 -10.85 12.65
CA ALA A 41 -0.28 -11.38 11.37
C ALA A 41 0.88 -11.91 10.51
N THR A 42 0.56 -12.83 9.60
CA THR A 42 1.45 -13.23 8.50
C THR A 42 0.82 -12.81 7.19
N SER A 43 1.52 -12.01 6.39
CA SER A 43 0.96 -11.41 5.18
C SER A 43 2.00 -11.23 4.08
N ALA A 44 1.51 -11.05 2.86
CA ALA A 44 2.32 -10.62 1.73
C ALA A 44 1.65 -9.44 1.02
N LEU A 45 2.44 -8.47 0.57
CA LEU A 45 1.97 -7.35 -0.23
C LEU A 45 2.96 -7.05 -1.36
N ASP A 46 2.47 -6.38 -2.38
CA ASP A 46 3.27 -5.86 -3.49
C ASP A 46 3.49 -4.36 -3.30
N CYS A 47 4.75 -3.90 -3.41
CA CYS A 47 5.13 -2.51 -3.30
C CYS A 47 4.78 -1.68 -4.55
N ALA A 48 4.10 -2.28 -5.53
CA ALA A 48 3.59 -1.63 -6.74
C ALA A 48 4.67 -0.81 -7.47
N ASP A 49 5.87 -1.39 -7.58
CA ASP A 49 7.02 -0.94 -8.37
C ASP A 49 7.44 0.54 -8.25
N GLY A 50 7.69 0.97 -7.02
CA GLY A 50 8.31 2.26 -6.71
C GLY A 50 7.52 3.08 -5.71
N LYS A 51 6.49 2.51 -5.07
CA LYS A 51 5.85 3.17 -3.93
C LYS A 51 6.74 3.06 -2.70
N SER A 52 6.42 3.90 -1.73
CA SER A 52 6.93 3.79 -0.37
C SER A 52 6.06 2.83 0.43
N LEU A 53 6.64 2.18 1.42
CA LEU A 53 5.93 1.30 2.35
C LEU A 53 6.11 1.80 3.78
N ASN A 54 5.02 1.93 4.52
CA ASN A 54 5.02 2.19 5.95
C ASN A 54 4.48 0.96 6.69
N VAL A 55 5.27 0.40 7.61
CA VAL A 55 4.91 -0.77 8.40
C VAL A 55 4.74 -0.37 9.86
N VAL A 56 3.54 -0.59 10.37
CA VAL A 56 3.13 -0.28 11.74
C VAL A 56 2.53 -1.52 12.41
N GLY A 57 2.64 -1.58 13.73
CA GLY A 57 2.13 -2.66 14.57
C GLY A 57 3.23 -3.65 14.98
N SER A 58 2.85 -4.80 15.53
CA SER A 58 3.83 -5.66 16.22
C SER A 58 3.67 -7.15 15.94
N ASN A 59 4.77 -7.90 16.10
CA ASN A 59 4.81 -9.35 15.95
C ASN A 59 4.35 -9.86 14.56
N ASN A 60 4.53 -9.06 13.51
CA ASN A 60 4.10 -9.44 12.17
C ASN A 60 5.21 -10.16 11.39
N LYS A 61 4.80 -11.05 10.48
CA LYS A 61 5.64 -11.66 9.44
C LYS A 61 5.19 -11.14 8.08
N LEU A 62 5.94 -10.21 7.50
CA LEU A 62 5.57 -9.56 6.24
C LEU A 62 6.52 -9.93 5.11
N THR A 63 5.98 -10.34 3.96
CA THR A 63 6.72 -10.49 2.71
C THR A 63 6.32 -9.38 1.74
N VAL A 64 7.30 -8.56 1.34
CA VAL A 64 7.11 -7.43 0.42
C VAL A 64 7.71 -7.80 -0.93
N ARG A 65 6.85 -7.84 -1.95
CA ARG A 65 7.23 -8.11 -3.34
C ARG A 65 7.37 -6.82 -4.14
N GLY A 66 8.04 -6.92 -5.27
CA GLY A 66 8.29 -5.80 -6.17
C GLY A 66 9.36 -4.85 -5.62
N ARG A 67 9.41 -3.67 -6.23
CA ARG A 67 10.40 -2.63 -5.89
C ARG A 67 9.78 -1.57 -4.99
N CYS A 68 10.36 -1.33 -3.81
CA CYS A 68 10.04 -0.18 -2.98
C CYS A 68 11.07 0.94 -3.17
N GLU A 69 10.63 2.19 -3.19
CA GLU A 69 11.56 3.32 -3.11
C GLU A 69 12.04 3.55 -1.68
N GLU A 70 11.11 3.70 -0.75
CA GLU A 70 11.36 3.92 0.66
C GLU A 70 10.55 2.93 1.51
N VAL A 71 11.15 2.42 2.58
CA VAL A 71 10.46 1.58 3.56
C VAL A 71 10.70 2.14 4.95
N THR A 72 9.62 2.45 5.67
CA THR A 72 9.67 2.87 7.08
C THR A 72 9.00 1.82 7.96
N ILE A 73 9.68 1.41 9.04
CA ILE A 73 9.21 0.38 9.97
C ILE A 73 9.26 0.96 11.38
N SER A 74 8.08 1.26 11.91
CA SER A 74 7.92 1.92 13.23
C SER A 74 7.49 0.97 14.34
N GLY A 75 7.09 -0.25 13.98
CA GLY A 75 6.55 -1.28 14.87
C GLY A 75 7.55 -2.01 15.76
N ALA A 76 7.10 -3.04 16.48
CA ALA A 76 7.96 -3.87 17.33
C ALA A 76 7.93 -5.36 16.95
N ASP A 77 9.05 -6.05 17.11
CA ASP A 77 9.14 -7.52 16.93
C ASP A 77 8.66 -8.02 15.56
N ASN A 78 8.78 -7.19 14.51
CA ASN A 78 8.36 -7.59 13.17
C ASN A 78 9.49 -8.33 12.44
N ARG A 79 9.13 -9.33 11.65
CA ARG A 79 10.03 -10.06 10.75
C ARG A 79 9.61 -9.80 9.30
N ILE A 80 10.43 -9.03 8.58
CA ILE A 80 10.04 -8.47 7.28
C ILE A 80 11.07 -8.90 6.23
N THR A 81 10.58 -9.46 5.12
CA THR A 81 11.41 -9.81 3.96
C THR A 81 10.97 -8.98 2.77
N ILE A 82 11.91 -8.29 2.12
CA ILE A 82 11.66 -7.34 1.04
C ILE A 82 12.46 -7.76 -0.19
N GLU A 83 11.85 -7.70 -1.37
CA GLU A 83 12.54 -8.04 -2.62
C GLU A 83 13.59 -7.00 -2.99
N ARG A 84 13.21 -5.73 -3.10
CA ARG A 84 14.14 -4.65 -3.45
C ARG A 84 13.76 -3.34 -2.77
N VAL A 85 14.76 -2.62 -2.25
CA VAL A 85 14.61 -1.26 -1.75
C VAL A 85 15.65 -0.36 -2.41
N ASP A 86 15.22 0.70 -3.09
CA ASP A 86 16.13 1.50 -3.92
C ASP A 86 16.79 2.66 -3.18
N LYS A 87 16.04 3.40 -2.33
CA LYS A 87 16.52 4.68 -1.76
C LYS A 87 16.79 4.59 -0.27
N VAL A 88 15.77 4.29 0.54
CA VAL A 88 15.87 4.40 2.00
C VAL A 88 15.15 3.25 2.70
N LEU A 89 15.82 2.68 3.70
CA LEU A 89 15.22 1.75 4.65
C LEU A 89 15.35 2.36 6.05
N ARG A 90 14.23 2.80 6.63
CA ARG A 90 14.17 3.48 7.92
C ARG A 90 13.57 2.57 8.98
N LEU A 91 14.26 2.42 10.10
CA LEU A 91 13.78 1.66 11.24
C LEU A 91 13.74 2.58 12.46
N THR A 92 12.54 2.90 12.92
CA THR A 92 12.31 3.72 14.13
C THR A 92 11.82 2.88 15.31
N GLY A 93 11.36 1.66 15.03
CA GLY A 93 10.80 0.74 16.02
C GLY A 93 11.82 -0.09 16.83
N LEU A 94 11.34 -1.14 17.49
CA LEU A 94 12.12 -1.99 18.41
C LEU A 94 12.19 -3.45 17.93
N ASN A 95 13.37 -4.07 18.02
CA ASN A 95 13.57 -5.51 17.81
C ASN A 95 13.02 -6.05 16.48
N ASN A 96 13.07 -5.25 15.42
CA ASN A 96 12.64 -5.69 14.09
C ASN A 96 13.77 -6.43 13.38
N SER A 97 13.44 -7.49 12.65
CA SER A 97 14.34 -8.24 11.79
C SER A 97 13.94 -8.02 10.34
N VAL A 98 14.76 -7.29 9.59
CA VAL A 98 14.51 -6.96 8.18
C VAL A 98 15.53 -7.64 7.29
N THR A 99 15.06 -8.25 6.21
CA THR A 99 15.93 -8.79 5.16
C THR A 99 15.51 -8.22 3.82
N TYR A 100 16.45 -7.67 3.04
CA TYR A 100 16.20 -7.27 1.66
C TYR A 100 17.11 -8.05 0.70
N ARG A 101 16.64 -8.31 -0.52
CA ARG A 101 17.33 -9.14 -1.52
C ARG A 101 17.90 -8.35 -2.70
N GLY A 102 17.72 -7.03 -2.72
CA GLY A 102 18.10 -6.19 -3.86
C GLY A 102 18.05 -4.71 -3.56
N GLY A 103 18.77 -3.95 -4.37
CA GLY A 103 18.90 -2.50 -4.23
C GLY A 103 20.02 -2.08 -3.27
N GLU A 104 20.22 -0.77 -3.15
CA GLU A 104 21.26 -0.14 -2.32
C GLU A 104 20.67 0.96 -1.44
N PRO A 105 19.76 0.61 -0.52
CA PRO A 105 19.12 1.63 0.29
C PRO A 105 20.11 2.18 1.31
N LYS A 106 20.00 3.48 1.57
CA LYS A 106 20.54 4.05 2.80
C LYS A 106 19.76 3.48 3.99
N VAL A 107 20.45 2.80 4.90
CA VAL A 107 19.84 2.23 6.11
C VAL A 107 19.90 3.25 7.25
N ASP A 108 18.75 3.82 7.59
CA ASP A 108 18.58 4.77 8.70
C ASP A 108 17.92 4.06 9.89
N ASN A 109 18.72 3.46 10.76
CA ASN A 109 18.24 2.78 11.97
C ASN A 109 18.33 3.72 13.19
N HIS A 110 17.20 4.32 13.55
CA HIS A 110 17.05 5.18 14.72
C HIS A 110 16.41 4.45 15.91
N GLY A 111 15.93 3.23 15.69
CA GLY A 111 15.32 2.38 16.71
C GLY A 111 16.34 1.58 17.52
N SER A 112 15.84 0.63 18.30
CA SER A 112 16.66 -0.19 19.21
C SER A 112 16.58 -1.67 18.87
N ARG A 113 17.71 -2.39 18.96
CA ARG A 113 17.81 -3.85 18.70
C ARG A 113 17.28 -4.31 17.33
N ASN A 114 17.21 -3.41 16.34
CA ASN A 114 16.83 -3.81 14.99
C ASN A 114 18.01 -4.50 14.29
N THR A 115 17.71 -5.54 13.53
CA THR A 115 18.67 -6.28 12.69
C THR A 115 18.30 -6.11 11.23
N VAL A 116 19.27 -5.74 10.39
CA VAL A 116 19.08 -5.60 8.95
C VAL A 116 20.07 -6.51 8.24
N THR A 117 19.56 -7.38 7.37
CA THR A 117 20.36 -8.30 6.56
C THR A 117 20.18 -8.02 5.09
N ASP A 118 21.28 -7.83 4.39
CA ASP A 118 21.35 -7.80 2.94
C ASP A 118 21.61 -9.22 2.42
N LYS A 119 20.76 -9.71 1.51
CA LYS A 119 20.86 -11.05 0.90
C LYS A 119 21.00 -10.98 -0.63
N ARG A 120 21.64 -9.93 -1.13
CA ARG A 120 22.02 -9.81 -2.55
C ARG A 120 22.96 -10.92 -3.02
#